data_AF-A0A1V5PA24-F1
#
_entry.id   AF-A0A1V5PA24-F1
#
_cell.length_a   1.000
_cell.length_b   1.000
_cell.length_c   1.000
_cell.angle_alpha   90.00
_cell.angle_beta   90.00
_cell.angle_gamma   90.00
#
_symmetry.space_group_name_H-M   'P 1'
#
loop_
_entity.id
_entity.type
_entity.pdbx_description
1 polymer ?
#
loop_
_entity_poly.entity_id
_entity_poly.type
_entity_poly.pdbx_seq_one_letter_code
_entity_poly.pdbx_strand_id
1 'polypeptide(L)'
;MKSLTVILLFTIILLIPVYAQGTDESLKKIEEAILRGNYQTAIDYLKAGASTHPEYYYYLGLAYQKLGDFKSGMEYYKVAIDKCPVKSQQAYIGLAQCEEAVNNPSAFTHYKKAVSFIPEYKDIFNITFGQATQAKIDEYKILLEFHPKDSGVLKKLVILYEGKGQLSQGISTLKYILKNNGVNF
;
A
#
# COMPACT_ATOMS: atom_id res chain seq x y z
N MET A 1 -40.33 9.16 -45.95
CA MET A 1 -40.77 9.27 -44.55
C MET A 1 -39.74 8.61 -43.65
N LYS A 2 -38.98 9.46 -42.94
CA LYS A 2 -38.40 9.32 -41.59
C LYS A 2 -37.50 8.10 -41.27
N SER A 3 -36.19 8.38 -41.40
CA SER A 3 -35.09 7.81 -40.61
C SER A 3 -35.48 7.61 -39.14
N LEU A 4 -35.35 6.37 -38.67
CA LEU A 4 -35.65 5.96 -37.29
C LEU A 4 -34.46 5.15 -36.75
N THR A 5 -33.28 5.77 -36.65
CA THR A 5 -32.10 5.09 -36.12
C THR A 5 -31.17 6.01 -35.34
N VAL A 6 -31.69 6.84 -34.42
CA VAL A 6 -30.85 7.56 -33.46
C VAL A 6 -31.58 7.77 -32.13
N ILE A 7 -31.94 6.70 -31.41
CA ILE A 7 -32.30 6.81 -29.97
C ILE A 7 -31.81 5.55 -29.25
N LEU A 8 -30.50 5.31 -29.21
CA LEU A 8 -29.92 4.35 -28.26
C LEU A 8 -28.48 4.67 -27.87
N LEU A 9 -28.11 5.96 -27.82
CA LEU A 9 -26.78 6.40 -27.39
C LEU A 9 -26.81 7.48 -26.29
N PHE A 10 -27.99 7.99 -25.93
CA PHE A 10 -28.13 9.02 -24.89
C PHE A 10 -28.46 8.50 -23.49
N THR A 11 -28.93 7.26 -23.34
CA THR A 11 -29.26 6.70 -22.02
C THR A 11 -28.04 6.21 -21.26
N ILE A 12 -26.98 5.76 -21.96
CA ILE A 12 -25.73 5.31 -21.32
C ILE A 12 -24.91 6.51 -20.83
N ILE A 13 -24.93 7.64 -21.55
CA ILE A 13 -24.16 8.85 -21.19
C ILE A 13 -24.80 9.60 -20.01
N LEU A 14 -26.09 9.43 -19.73
CA LEU A 14 -26.77 10.11 -18.61
C LEU A 14 -26.77 9.33 -17.28
N LEU A 15 -26.37 8.05 -17.28
CA LEU A 15 -26.28 7.23 -16.06
C LEU A 15 -24.89 7.23 -15.41
N ILE A 16 -23.85 7.57 -16.19
CA ILE A 16 -22.46 7.69 -15.72
C ILE A 16 -22.20 8.99 -14.91
N PRO A 17 -22.81 10.17 -15.17
CA PRO A 17 -22.44 11.41 -14.48
C PRO A 17 -22.98 11.49 -13.05
N VAL A 18 -24.11 10.87 -12.76
CA VAL A 18 -24.73 10.96 -11.42
C VAL A 18 -24.04 10.03 -10.42
N TYR A 19 -23.61 8.85 -10.86
CA TYR A 19 -22.86 7.93 -10.01
C TYR A 19 -21.46 8.46 -9.68
N ALA A 20 -20.74 9.07 -10.62
CA ALA A 20 -19.40 9.60 -10.36
C ALA A 20 -19.39 10.84 -9.44
N GLN A 21 -20.40 11.73 -9.54
CA GLN A 21 -20.43 12.96 -8.75
C GLN A 21 -20.69 12.73 -7.25
N GLY A 22 -21.61 11.82 -6.89
CA GLY A 22 -21.90 11.53 -5.48
C GLY A 22 -20.77 10.77 -4.76
N THR A 23 -19.98 10.03 -5.52
CA THR A 23 -18.89 9.20 -5.01
C THR A 23 -17.63 10.03 -4.78
N ASP A 24 -17.36 10.99 -5.67
CA ASP A 24 -16.28 11.97 -5.51
C ASP A 24 -16.52 12.89 -4.31
N GLU A 25 -17.77 13.34 -4.08
CA GLU A 25 -18.07 14.18 -2.92
C GLU A 25 -17.92 13.44 -1.58
N SER A 26 -18.41 12.19 -1.53
CA SER A 26 -18.30 11.36 -0.32
C SER A 26 -16.85 10.99 -0.02
N LEU A 27 -16.08 10.62 -1.05
CA LEU A 27 -14.65 10.33 -0.92
C LEU A 27 -13.87 11.55 -0.43
N LYS A 28 -14.18 12.73 -0.97
CA LYS A 28 -13.56 14.00 -0.53
C LYS A 28 -13.80 14.26 0.96
N LYS A 29 -15.02 14.07 1.46
CA LYS A 29 -15.33 14.22 2.90
C LYS A 29 -14.54 13.23 3.76
N ILE A 30 -14.39 11.99 3.29
CA ILE A 30 -13.57 10.97 3.96
C ILE A 30 -12.11 11.40 4.00
N GLU A 31 -11.54 11.77 2.86
CA GLU A 31 -10.15 12.22 2.76
C GLU A 31 -9.88 13.47 3.61
N GLU A 32 -10.78 14.45 3.60
CA GLU A 32 -10.69 15.63 4.47
C GLU A 32 -10.70 15.25 5.95
N ALA A 33 -11.58 14.32 6.36
CA ALA A 33 -11.62 13.84 7.73
C ALA A 33 -10.31 13.12 8.11
N ILE A 34 -9.77 12.27 7.23
CA ILE A 34 -8.48 11.60 7.41
C ILE A 34 -7.34 12.63 7.55
N LEU A 35 -7.29 13.64 6.68
CA LEU A 35 -6.26 14.68 6.70
C LEU A 35 -6.30 15.53 7.98
N ARG A 36 -7.50 15.74 8.54
CA ARG A 36 -7.69 16.45 9.82
C ARG A 36 -7.46 15.56 11.05
N GLY A 37 -7.20 14.27 10.86
CA GLY A 37 -7.07 13.31 11.96
C GLY A 37 -8.39 12.88 12.60
N ASN A 38 -9.53 13.22 11.97
CA ASN A 38 -10.88 12.87 12.45
C ASN A 38 -11.25 11.45 12.01
N TYR A 39 -10.49 10.46 12.45
CA TYR A 39 -10.60 9.08 11.98
C TYR A 39 -11.95 8.42 12.32
N GLN A 40 -12.52 8.74 13.49
CA GLN A 40 -13.86 8.24 13.84
C GLN A 40 -14.93 8.79 12.90
N THR A 41 -14.89 10.09 12.60
CA THR A 41 -15.81 10.70 11.62
C THR A 41 -15.63 10.10 10.23
N ALA A 42 -14.39 9.82 9.82
CA ALA A 42 -14.12 9.12 8.57
C ALA A 42 -14.78 7.73 8.54
N ILE A 43 -14.68 6.97 9.63
CA ILE A 43 -15.38 5.67 9.77
C ILE A 43 -16.89 5.84 9.68
N ASP A 44 -17.45 6.88 10.31
CA ASP A 44 -18.89 7.13 10.27
C ASP A 44 -19.35 7.44 8.84
N TYR A 45 -18.60 8.25 8.08
CA TYR A 45 -18.86 8.48 6.66
C TYR A 45 -18.72 7.20 5.82
N LEU A 46 -17.69 6.40 6.07
CA LEU A 46 -17.44 5.13 5.38
C LEU A 46 -18.52 4.08 5.66
N LYS A 47 -19.14 4.09 6.85
CA LYS A 47 -20.24 3.19 7.24
C LYS A 47 -21.61 3.68 6.77
N ALA A 48 -21.84 5.01 6.78
CA ALA A 48 -23.08 5.62 6.32
C ALA A 48 -23.21 5.55 4.79
N GLY A 49 -22.10 5.67 4.07
CA GLY A 49 -22.03 5.36 2.65
C GLY A 49 -22.07 3.84 2.49
N ALA A 50 -23.21 3.27 2.12
CA ALA A 50 -23.33 1.88 1.66
C ALA A 50 -22.63 1.67 0.30
N SER A 51 -21.47 2.27 0.11
CA SER A 51 -20.78 2.35 -1.16
C SER A 51 -19.76 1.24 -1.26
N THR A 52 -19.89 0.43 -2.30
CA THR A 52 -18.98 -0.67 -2.63
C THR A 52 -17.69 -0.19 -3.30
N HIS A 53 -17.33 1.09 -3.15
CA HIS A 53 -16.13 1.62 -3.78
C HIS A 53 -14.88 0.92 -3.24
N PRO A 54 -14.04 0.38 -4.13
CA PRO A 54 -12.85 -0.34 -3.71
C PRO A 54 -11.92 0.45 -2.76
N GLU A 55 -11.82 1.76 -2.94
CA GLU A 55 -10.95 2.63 -2.12
C GLU A 55 -11.45 2.80 -0.69
N TYR A 56 -12.74 2.56 -0.41
CA TYR A 56 -13.31 2.73 0.93
C TYR A 56 -12.70 1.73 1.91
N TYR A 57 -12.39 0.52 1.45
CA TYR A 57 -11.69 -0.48 2.26
C TYR A 57 -10.30 0.00 2.67
N TYR A 58 -9.58 0.70 1.79
CA TYR A 58 -8.29 1.28 2.14
C TYR A 58 -8.43 2.35 3.22
N TYR A 59 -9.40 3.26 3.08
CA TYR A 59 -9.63 4.33 4.06
C TYR A 59 -10.16 3.81 5.41
N LEU A 60 -10.96 2.74 5.41
CA LEU A 60 -11.34 2.04 6.65
C LEU A 60 -10.11 1.47 7.35
N GLY A 61 -9.27 0.74 6.61
CA GLY A 61 -8.01 0.21 7.14
C GLY A 61 -7.13 1.29 7.76
N LEU A 62 -6.99 2.41 7.06
CA LEU A 62 -6.24 3.58 7.53
C LEU A 62 -6.84 4.21 8.78
N ALA A 63 -8.15 4.41 8.83
CA ALA A 63 -8.79 5.01 9.99
C ALA A 63 -8.64 4.14 11.24
N TYR A 64 -8.88 2.82 11.11
CA TYR A 64 -8.69 1.89 12.23
C TYR A 64 -7.23 1.80 12.66
N GLN A 65 -6.28 1.76 11.72
CA GLN A 65 -4.85 1.80 12.04
C GLN A 65 -4.49 3.06 12.85
N LYS A 66 -4.95 4.24 12.42
CA LYS A 66 -4.64 5.50 13.09
C LYS A 66 -5.31 5.64 14.46
N LEU A 67 -6.41 4.90 14.69
CA LEU A 67 -7.03 4.76 16.01
C LEU A 67 -6.36 3.69 16.89
N GLY A 68 -5.36 2.97 16.38
CA GLY A 68 -4.65 1.91 17.11
C GLY A 68 -5.38 0.55 17.09
N ASP A 69 -6.53 0.43 16.41
CA ASP A 69 -7.16 -0.86 16.14
C ASP A 69 -6.49 -1.53 14.95
N PHE A 70 -5.28 -2.04 15.19
CA PHE A 70 -4.48 -2.71 14.18
C PHE A 70 -5.17 -3.96 13.63
N LYS A 71 -6.00 -4.64 14.43
CA LYS A 71 -6.71 -5.85 13.99
C LYS A 71 -7.71 -5.52 12.90
N SER A 72 -8.60 -4.55 13.12
CA SER A 72 -9.54 -4.09 12.11
C SER A 72 -8.81 -3.46 10.92
N GLY A 73 -7.73 -2.71 11.18
CA GLY A 73 -6.87 -2.15 10.14
C GLY A 73 -6.36 -3.22 9.16
N MET A 74 -5.77 -4.31 9.69
CA MET A 74 -5.29 -5.44 8.87
C MET A 74 -6.40 -6.09 8.05
N GLU A 75 -7.59 -6.27 8.63
CA GLU A 75 -8.73 -6.89 7.94
C GLU A 75 -9.14 -6.07 6.71
N TYR A 76 -9.36 -4.76 6.90
CA TYR A 76 -9.78 -3.89 5.81
C TYR A 76 -8.68 -3.67 4.77
N TYR A 77 -7.40 -3.65 5.16
CA TYR A 77 -6.30 -3.60 4.19
C TYR A 77 -6.22 -4.85 3.31
N LYS A 78 -6.47 -6.04 3.85
CA LYS A 78 -6.55 -7.28 3.05
C LYS A 78 -7.68 -7.20 2.03
N VAL A 79 -8.85 -6.72 2.44
CA VAL A 79 -9.98 -6.51 1.51
C VAL A 79 -9.61 -5.45 0.45
N ALA A 80 -8.91 -4.38 0.83
CA ALA A 80 -8.47 -3.35 -0.11
C ALA A 80 -7.47 -3.89 -1.14
N ILE A 81 -6.54 -4.78 -0.74
CA ILE A 81 -5.61 -5.46 -1.66
C ILE A 81 -6.38 -6.29 -2.69
N ASP A 82 -7.42 -7.00 -2.27
CA ASP A 82 -8.20 -7.89 -3.14
C ASP A 82 -9.14 -7.12 -4.08
N LYS A 83 -9.70 -6.00 -3.60
CA LYS A 83 -10.78 -5.27 -4.28
C LYS A 83 -10.31 -4.00 -4.98
N CYS A 84 -9.21 -3.38 -4.53
CA CYS A 84 -8.71 -2.09 -5.01
C CYS A 84 -7.27 -2.21 -5.55
N PRO A 85 -7.11 -2.50 -6.86
CA PRO A 85 -5.80 -2.56 -7.51
C PRO A 85 -5.02 -1.24 -7.39
N VAL A 86 -5.72 -0.10 -7.46
CA VAL A 86 -5.11 1.24 -7.48
C VAL A 86 -4.43 1.60 -6.15
N LYS A 87 -4.98 1.14 -5.01
CA LYS A 87 -4.41 1.39 -3.68
C LYS A 87 -3.64 0.19 -3.13
N SER A 88 -3.37 -0.83 -3.94
CA SER A 88 -2.74 -2.07 -3.44
C SER A 88 -1.37 -1.81 -2.81
N GLN A 89 -0.54 -0.94 -3.39
CA GLN A 89 0.76 -0.61 -2.82
C GLN A 89 0.61 0.01 -1.41
N GLN A 90 -0.28 1.00 -1.26
CA GLN A 90 -0.55 1.67 0.02
C GLN A 90 -1.22 0.72 1.02
N ALA A 91 -2.08 -0.19 0.56
CA ALA A 91 -2.72 -1.18 1.42
C ALA A 91 -1.73 -2.23 1.94
N TYR A 92 -0.77 -2.68 1.12
CA TYR A 92 0.33 -3.54 1.60
C TYR A 92 1.20 -2.83 2.64
N ILE A 93 1.44 -1.53 2.49
CA ILE A 93 2.18 -0.72 3.46
C ILE A 93 1.41 -0.61 4.78
N GLY A 94 0.12 -0.26 4.73
CA GLY A 94 -0.71 -0.16 5.93
C GLY A 94 -0.85 -1.50 6.64
N LEU A 95 -1.02 -2.59 5.89
CA LEU A 95 -1.01 -3.95 6.43
C LEU A 95 0.31 -4.26 7.15
N ALA A 96 1.44 -3.97 6.50
CA ALA A 96 2.76 -4.19 7.09
C ALA A 96 3.01 -3.34 8.35
N GLN A 97 2.52 -2.09 8.38
CA GLN A 97 2.60 -1.22 9.56
C GLN A 97 1.77 -1.75 10.73
N CYS A 98 0.55 -2.23 10.48
CA CYS A 98 -0.28 -2.86 11.50
C CYS A 98 0.36 -4.13 12.04
N GLU A 99 0.93 -4.97 11.17
CA GLU A 99 1.63 -6.19 11.55
C GLU A 99 2.89 -5.89 12.37
N GLU A 100 3.67 -4.88 11.97
CA GLU A 100 4.85 -4.44 12.73
C GLU A 100 4.47 -3.93 14.12
N ALA A 101 3.38 -3.17 14.24
CA ALA A 101 2.89 -2.64 15.52
C ALA A 101 2.52 -3.75 16.52
N VAL A 102 2.16 -4.95 16.03
CA VAL A 102 1.87 -6.13 16.85
C VAL A 102 3.00 -7.17 16.84
N ASN A 103 4.20 -6.79 16.39
CA ASN A 103 5.38 -7.65 16.28
C ASN A 103 5.16 -8.92 15.44
N ASN A 104 4.32 -8.84 14.41
CA ASN A 104 4.08 -9.95 13.49
C ASN A 104 5.15 -9.98 12.38
N PRO A 105 5.90 -11.08 12.22
CA PRO A 105 6.97 -11.20 11.21
C PRO A 105 6.48 -11.08 9.75
N SER A 106 5.18 -11.28 9.48
CA SER A 106 4.60 -11.07 8.14
C SER A 106 4.80 -9.65 7.61
N ALA A 107 5.04 -8.67 8.49
CA ALA A 107 5.31 -7.29 8.11
C ALA A 107 6.45 -7.19 7.08
N PHE A 108 7.51 -7.99 7.25
CA PHE A 108 8.63 -8.02 6.30
C PHE A 108 8.17 -8.39 4.89
N THR A 109 7.37 -9.46 4.77
CA THR A 109 6.87 -9.94 3.48
C THR A 109 5.94 -8.92 2.82
N HIS A 110 5.07 -8.26 3.58
CA HIS A 110 4.17 -7.24 3.03
C HIS A 110 4.89 -5.95 2.67
N TYR A 111 5.91 -5.52 3.42
CA TYR A 111 6.79 -4.43 2.99
C TYR A 111 7.55 -4.78 1.70
N LYS A 112 8.09 -6.00 1.61
CA LYS A 112 8.76 -6.49 0.40
C LYS A 112 7.80 -6.50 -0.80
N LYS A 113 6.52 -6.83 -0.57
CA LYS A 113 5.47 -6.76 -1.58
C LYS A 113 5.19 -5.32 -2.01
N ALA A 114 5.07 -4.38 -1.07
CA ALA A 114 4.89 -2.96 -1.39
C ALA A 114 6.07 -2.39 -2.20
N VAL A 115 7.31 -2.77 -1.86
CA VAL A 115 8.52 -2.39 -2.62
C VAL A 115 8.49 -2.93 -4.04
N SER A 116 7.94 -4.13 -4.28
CA SER A 116 7.87 -4.70 -5.64
C SER A 116 6.98 -3.95 -6.63
N PHE A 117 6.17 -2.98 -6.18
CA PHE A 117 5.46 -2.06 -7.08
C PHE A 117 6.39 -1.00 -7.69
N ILE A 118 7.56 -0.76 -7.08
CA ILE A 118 8.59 0.13 -7.62
C ILE A 118 9.30 -0.61 -8.77
N PRO A 119 9.36 -0.05 -10.00
CA PRO A 119 9.92 -0.73 -11.16
C PRO A 119 11.30 -1.37 -10.94
N GLU A 120 12.21 -0.65 -10.27
CA GLU A 120 13.59 -1.07 -9.98
C GLU A 120 13.69 -2.26 -9.02
N TYR A 121 12.61 -2.52 -8.27
CA TYR A 121 12.52 -3.56 -7.23
C TYR A 121 11.48 -4.63 -7.52
N LYS A 122 10.87 -4.62 -8.71
CA LYS A 122 9.84 -5.59 -9.11
C LYS A 122 10.31 -7.04 -9.06
N ASP A 123 11.61 -7.26 -9.24
CA ASP A 123 12.28 -8.56 -9.21
C ASP A 123 12.74 -9.00 -7.81
N ILE A 124 12.48 -8.23 -6.74
CA ILE A 124 13.04 -8.47 -5.40
C ILE A 124 12.73 -9.87 -4.83
N PHE A 125 11.66 -10.53 -5.28
CA PHE A 125 11.31 -11.89 -4.87
C PHE A 125 12.07 -12.98 -5.65
N ASN A 126 12.63 -12.64 -6.80
CA ASN A 126 13.37 -13.56 -7.66
C ASN A 126 14.89 -13.52 -7.41
N ILE A 127 15.34 -12.61 -6.53
CA ILE A 127 16.75 -12.46 -6.18
C ILE A 127 17.09 -13.53 -5.15
N THR A 128 17.99 -14.41 -5.55
CA THR A 128 18.67 -15.33 -4.64
C THR A 128 20.07 -14.82 -4.35
N PHE A 129 20.56 -15.09 -3.15
CA PHE A 129 21.91 -14.78 -2.76
C PHE A 129 22.52 -15.99 -2.09
N GLY A 130 23.85 -16.13 -2.16
CA GLY A 130 24.57 -17.22 -1.50
C GLY A 130 24.42 -17.19 0.03
N GLN A 131 25.27 -17.93 0.74
CA GLN A 131 25.19 -17.98 2.20
C GLN A 131 25.20 -16.58 2.82
N ALA A 132 24.15 -16.26 3.57
CA ALA A 132 24.10 -15.02 4.32
C ALA A 132 25.10 -15.09 5.49
N THR A 133 26.01 -14.12 5.57
CA THR A 133 26.98 -13.99 6.67
C THR A 133 27.00 -12.53 7.15
N GLN A 134 27.40 -12.31 8.41
CA GLN A 134 27.51 -10.94 8.93
C GLN A 134 28.54 -10.13 8.13
N ALA A 135 29.69 -10.75 7.82
CA ALA A 135 30.72 -10.14 6.97
C ALA A 135 30.18 -9.67 5.61
N LYS A 136 29.29 -10.46 4.98
CA LYS A 136 28.70 -10.09 3.69
C LYS A 136 27.69 -8.95 3.81
N ILE A 137 26.94 -8.90 4.90
CA ILE A 137 26.07 -7.76 5.21
C ILE A 137 26.92 -6.49 5.37
N ASP A 138 28.01 -6.57 6.14
CA ASP A 138 28.89 -5.43 6.41
C ASP A 138 29.55 -4.91 5.12
N GLU A 139 30.00 -5.81 4.23
CA GLU A 139 30.50 -5.46 2.89
C GLU A 139 29.47 -4.65 2.08
N TYR A 140 28.21 -5.10 2.06
CA TYR A 140 27.15 -4.40 1.32
C TYR A 140 26.76 -3.08 1.95
N LYS A 141 26.87 -2.94 3.28
CA LYS A 141 26.65 -1.67 3.97
C LYS A 141 27.72 -0.64 3.58
N ILE A 142 28.98 -1.06 3.49
CA ILE A 142 30.07 -0.20 2.99
C ILE A 142 29.77 0.28 1.56
N LEU A 143 29.31 -0.61 0.67
CA LEU A 143 28.92 -0.20 -0.70
C LEU A 143 27.84 0.88 -0.71
N LEU A 144 26.89 0.85 0.23
CA LEU A 144 25.85 1.88 0.36
C LEU A 144 26.39 3.22 0.91
N GLU A 145 27.54 3.26 1.57
CA GLU A 145 28.15 4.53 1.97
C GLU A 145 28.60 5.33 0.75
N PHE A 146 29.08 4.65 -0.28
CA PHE A 146 29.48 5.27 -1.56
C PHE A 146 28.31 5.42 -2.53
N HIS A 147 27.36 4.48 -2.53
CA HIS A 147 26.23 4.43 -3.45
C HIS A 147 24.90 4.20 -2.71
N PRO A 148 24.41 5.18 -1.94
CA PRO A 148 23.30 5.00 -0.98
C PRO A 148 21.94 4.66 -1.60
N LYS A 149 21.79 4.80 -2.91
CA LYS A 149 20.55 4.52 -3.64
C LYS A 149 20.71 3.39 -4.67
N ASP A 150 21.82 2.66 -4.64
CA ASP A 150 22.04 1.52 -5.53
C ASP A 150 20.99 0.43 -5.24
N SER A 151 20.05 0.27 -6.18
CA SER A 151 18.94 -0.67 -6.04
C SER A 151 19.42 -2.12 -6.05
N GLY A 152 20.50 -2.44 -6.75
CA GLY A 152 21.09 -3.77 -6.75
C GLY A 152 21.67 -4.16 -5.39
N VAL A 153 22.40 -3.24 -4.77
CA VAL A 153 22.97 -3.42 -3.42
C VAL A 153 21.86 -3.47 -2.37
N LEU A 154 20.88 -2.56 -2.42
CA LEU A 154 19.74 -2.53 -1.50
C LEU A 154 18.92 -3.82 -1.54
N LYS A 155 18.61 -4.33 -2.75
CA LYS A 155 17.89 -5.61 -2.91
C LYS A 155 18.64 -6.77 -2.28
N LYS A 156 19.93 -6.90 -2.57
CA LYS A 156 20.78 -7.97 -2.01
C LYS A 156 20.89 -7.87 -0.49
N LEU A 157 20.98 -6.65 0.05
CA LEU A 157 21.01 -6.43 1.48
C LEU A 157 19.71 -6.89 2.18
N VAL A 158 18.54 -6.62 1.57
CA VAL A 158 17.25 -7.14 2.06
C VAL A 158 17.23 -8.67 2.12
N ILE A 159 17.71 -9.35 1.06
CA ILE A 159 17.77 -10.82 1.01
C ILE A 159 18.78 -11.39 2.02
N LEU A 160 19.91 -10.73 2.23
CA LEU A 160 20.88 -11.12 3.24
C LEU A 160 20.29 -11.03 4.66
N TYR A 161 19.56 -9.96 4.96
CA TYR A 161 18.86 -9.81 6.23
C TYR A 161 17.79 -10.88 6.43
N GLU A 162 16.99 -11.18 5.39
CA GLU A 162 16.00 -12.26 5.39
C GLU A 162 16.65 -13.62 5.69
N GLY A 163 17.72 -13.96 4.97
CA GLY A 163 18.46 -15.22 5.17
C GLY A 163 19.13 -15.36 6.54
N LYS A 164 19.40 -14.23 7.22
CA LYS A 164 19.91 -14.19 8.61
C LYS A 164 18.82 -14.15 9.68
N GLY A 165 17.56 -14.00 9.31
CA GLY A 165 16.46 -13.75 10.24
C GLY A 165 16.49 -12.34 10.87
N GLN A 166 17.30 -11.43 10.34
CA GLN A 166 17.45 -10.04 10.79
C GLN A 166 16.33 -9.17 10.19
N LEU A 167 15.07 -9.56 10.44
CA LEU A 167 13.90 -8.97 9.78
C LEU A 167 13.72 -7.49 10.09
N SER A 168 14.05 -7.03 11.30
CA SER A 168 13.95 -5.61 11.67
C SER A 168 14.87 -4.72 10.81
N GLN A 169 16.11 -5.16 10.56
CA GLN A 169 17.02 -4.47 9.65
C GLN A 169 16.51 -4.53 8.21
N GLY A 170 16.00 -5.69 7.77
CA GLY A 170 15.37 -5.84 6.46
C GLY A 170 14.19 -4.87 6.25
N ILE A 171 13.28 -4.77 7.22
CA ILE A 171 12.16 -3.82 7.23
C ILE A 171 12.68 -2.38 7.16
N SER A 172 13.73 -2.04 7.91
CA SER A 172 14.33 -0.70 7.89
C SER A 172 14.85 -0.35 6.50
N THR A 173 15.51 -1.29 5.82
CA THR A 173 15.95 -1.13 4.44
C THR A 173 14.78 -1.00 3.45
N LEU A 174 13.72 -1.80 3.60
CA LEU A 174 12.51 -1.71 2.77
C LEU A 174 11.79 -0.36 2.93
N LYS A 175 11.68 0.14 4.16
CA LYS A 175 11.14 1.49 4.45
C LYS A 175 11.99 2.58 3.85
N TYR A 176 13.32 2.44 3.92
CA TYR A 176 14.25 3.37 3.28
C TYR A 176 14.04 3.41 1.75
N ILE A 177 13.87 2.25 1.10
CA ILE A 177 13.58 2.16 -0.33
C ILE A 177 12.29 2.91 -0.66
N LEU A 178 11.18 2.59 0.02
CA LEU A 178 9.89 3.23 -0.21
C LEU A 178 9.96 4.76 -0.04
N LYS A 179 10.56 5.24 1.06
CA LYS A 179 10.72 6.68 1.33
C LYS A 179 11.50 7.40 0.23
N ASN A 180 12.60 6.80 -0.25
CA ASN A 180 13.43 7.41 -1.30
C ASN A 180 12.79 7.35 -2.70
N ASN A 181 11.70 6.60 -2.86
CA ASN A 181 10.92 6.52 -4.10
C ASN A 181 9.58 7.25 -3.97
N GLY A 182 9.49 8.24 -3.07
CA GLY A 182 8.33 9.12 -2.95
C GLY A 182 7.10 8.50 -2.28
N VAL A 183 7.25 7.32 -1.66
CA VAL A 183 6.16 6.67 -0.93
C VAL A 183 6.15 7.16 0.51
N ASN A 184 5.01 7.72 0.93
CA ASN A 184 4.81 8.26 2.28
C ASN A 184 4.10 7.25 3.19
N PHE A 185 4.31 7.41 4.50
CA PHE A 185 3.89 6.51 5.59
C PHE A 185 3.19 7.25 6.72
#